data_AF-A0A4R3QK08-F1
#
_entry.id   AF-A0A4R3QK08-F1
#
_cell.length_a   1.000
_cell.length_b   1.000
_cell.length_c   1.000
_cell.angle_alpha   90.00
_cell.angle_beta   90.00
_cell.angle_gamma   90.00
#
_symmetry.space_group_name_H-M   'P 1'
#
loop_
_entity.id
_entity.type
_entity.pdbx_description
1 polymer ?
#
loop_
_entity_poly.entity_id
_entity_poly.type
_entity_poly.pdbx_seq_one_letter_code
_entity_poly.pdbx_strand_id
1 'polypeptide(L)'
;MSTVASSATTSQGGNGRRWIGRTIIYGLLLIFAILYLMPLFVMLVTSFKTMDEIQNGNMLALPRSPTFEPWFKAWGETCVGLTCAGIKGYFWNSIKMVVPAVAISTILGALNGYVLTKWRFPGHTLVFGLMLFACFIPFQSVLLPMATILGSLGRFG
;
A
#
# COMPACT_ATOMS: atom_id res chain seq x y z
N MET A 1 25.11 -47.90 46.42
CA MET A 1 24.45 -48.48 45.23
C MET A 1 22.94 -48.32 45.40
N SER A 2 22.37 -47.27 44.83
CA SER A 2 20.92 -47.09 44.67
C SER A 2 20.72 -45.96 43.66
N THR A 3 20.62 -46.36 42.39
CA THR A 3 20.29 -45.53 41.23
C THR A 3 18.81 -45.13 41.29
N VAL A 4 18.53 -43.83 41.46
CA VAL A 4 17.19 -43.29 41.24
C VAL A 4 17.05 -43.00 39.75
N ALA A 5 16.26 -43.83 39.06
CA ALA A 5 15.87 -43.62 37.68
C ALA A 5 14.94 -42.42 37.58
N SER A 6 15.42 -41.33 36.96
CA SER A 6 14.59 -40.18 36.61
C SER A 6 13.82 -40.51 35.33
N SER A 7 12.53 -40.83 35.47
CA SER A 7 11.60 -41.02 34.36
C SER A 7 11.21 -39.66 33.77
N ALA A 8 11.74 -39.35 32.59
CA ALA A 8 11.32 -38.21 31.79
C ALA A 8 9.91 -38.45 31.24
N THR A 9 8.91 -37.79 31.82
CA THR A 9 7.54 -37.76 31.30
C THR A 9 7.51 -36.88 30.04
N THR A 10 7.63 -37.50 28.87
CA THR A 10 7.42 -36.84 27.58
C THR A 10 5.94 -36.42 27.48
N SER A 11 5.69 -35.12 27.70
CA SER A 11 4.41 -34.46 27.45
C SER A 11 4.08 -34.47 25.94
N GLN A 12 3.59 -35.60 25.43
CA GLN A 12 2.91 -35.68 24.14
C GLN A 12 1.46 -35.20 24.28
N GLY A 13 1.26 -33.89 24.36
CA GLY A 13 -0.06 -33.29 24.43
C GLY A 13 -0.07 -31.93 23.77
N GLY A 14 -0.25 -31.87 22.44
CA GLY A 14 -0.34 -30.57 21.79
C GLY A 14 -0.35 -30.49 20.27
N ASN A 15 -0.26 -31.61 19.53
CA ASN A 15 -0.29 -31.51 18.07
C ASN A 15 -1.71 -31.19 17.56
N GLY A 16 -2.75 -31.96 17.93
CA GLY A 16 -4.10 -31.78 17.38
C GLY A 16 -4.70 -30.37 17.57
N ARG A 17 -4.55 -29.78 18.76
CA ARG A 17 -5.04 -28.42 19.08
C ARG A 17 -4.29 -27.31 18.31
N ARG A 18 -3.02 -27.54 17.97
CA ARG A 18 -2.23 -26.63 17.11
C ARG A 18 -2.63 -26.75 15.64
N TRP A 19 -2.95 -27.94 15.14
CA TRP A 19 -3.43 -28.16 13.76
C TRP A 19 -4.81 -27.55 13.53
N ILE A 20 -5.76 -27.77 14.45
CA ILE A 20 -7.11 -27.17 14.39
C ILE A 20 -7.03 -25.64 14.44
N GLY A 21 -6.22 -25.08 15.34
CA GLY A 21 -6.01 -23.64 15.41
C GLY A 21 -5.45 -23.06 14.11
N ARG A 22 -4.47 -23.73 13.49
CA ARG A 22 -3.91 -23.32 12.20
C ARG A 22 -4.94 -23.39 11.08
N THR A 23 -5.72 -24.45 10.98
CA THR A 23 -6.76 -24.58 9.93
C THR A 23 -7.81 -23.48 10.04
N ILE A 24 -8.23 -23.12 11.26
CA ILE A 24 -9.16 -22.00 11.49
C ILE A 24 -8.51 -20.66 11.07
N ILE A 25 -7.26 -20.41 11.47
CA ILE A 25 -6.54 -19.20 11.10
C ILE A 25 -6.39 -19.08 9.58
N TYR A 26 -5.95 -20.15 8.90
CA TYR A 26 -5.81 -20.15 7.44
C TYR A 26 -7.15 -20.04 6.71
N GLY A 27 -8.21 -20.68 7.22
CA GLY A 27 -9.56 -20.52 6.69
C GLY A 27 -10.06 -19.09 6.80
N LEU A 28 -9.84 -18.44 7.96
CA LEU A 28 -10.20 -17.05 8.18
C LEU A 28 -9.37 -16.11 7.29
N LEU A 29 -8.05 -16.33 7.18
CA LEU A 29 -7.19 -15.57 6.27
C LEU A 29 -7.63 -15.72 4.82
N LEU A 30 -8.03 -16.92 4.40
CA LEU A 30 -8.52 -17.17 3.04
C LEU A 30 -9.82 -16.40 2.77
N ILE A 31 -10.76 -16.41 3.71
CA ILE A 31 -12.01 -15.64 3.61
C ILE A 31 -11.71 -14.14 3.48
N PHE A 32 -10.86 -13.59 4.36
CA PHE A 32 -10.47 -12.18 4.26
C PHE A 32 -9.73 -11.88 2.96
N ALA A 33 -8.82 -12.75 2.53
CA ALA A 33 -8.12 -12.60 1.26
C ALA A 33 -9.12 -12.53 0.10
N ILE A 34 -10.08 -13.45 0.00
CA ILE A 34 -11.11 -13.43 -1.04
C ILE A 34 -11.93 -12.13 -0.98
N LEU A 35 -12.35 -11.69 0.21
CA LEU A 35 -13.13 -10.45 0.37
C LEU A 35 -12.36 -9.21 -0.10
N TYR A 36 -11.07 -9.11 0.22
CA TYR A 36 -10.21 -8.00 -0.23
C TYR A 36 -9.83 -8.09 -1.71
N LEU A 37 -9.67 -9.29 -2.25
CA LEU A 37 -9.35 -9.51 -3.66
C LEU A 37 -10.58 -9.35 -4.57
N MET A 38 -11.79 -9.55 -4.06
CA MET A 38 -13.04 -9.46 -4.84
C MET A 38 -13.19 -8.12 -5.59
N PRO A 39 -13.06 -6.92 -4.98
CA PRO A 39 -13.14 -5.67 -5.72
C PRO A 39 -12.00 -5.50 -6.74
N LEU A 40 -10.80 -5.98 -6.41
CA LEU A 40 -9.65 -5.93 -7.34
C LEU A 40 -9.90 -6.85 -8.55
N PHE A 41 -10.47 -8.03 -8.33
CA PHE A 41 -10.86 -8.96 -9.38
C PHE A 41 -11.91 -8.36 -10.31
N VAL A 42 -12.94 -7.71 -9.74
CA VAL A 42 -13.97 -7.01 -10.54
C VAL A 42 -13.32 -5.90 -11.37
N MET A 43 -12.47 -5.07 -10.78
CA MET A 43 -11.74 -4.02 -11.52
C MET A 43 -10.93 -4.59 -12.69
N LEU A 44 -10.16 -5.65 -12.45
CA LEU A 44 -9.37 -6.30 -13.50
C LEU A 44 -10.26 -6.86 -14.62
N VAL A 45 -11.30 -7.61 -14.28
CA VAL A 45 -12.23 -8.17 -15.26
C VAL A 45 -12.90 -7.07 -16.07
N THR A 46 -13.33 -5.99 -15.43
CA THR A 46 -13.93 -4.84 -16.14
C THR A 46 -12.94 -4.11 -17.04
N SER A 47 -11.64 -4.10 -16.70
CA SER A 47 -10.60 -3.46 -17.52
C SER A 47 -10.39 -4.14 -18.88
N PHE A 48 -10.86 -5.39 -19.05
CA PHE A 48 -10.80 -6.14 -20.31
C PHE A 48 -12.15 -6.19 -21.05
N LYS A 49 -13.21 -5.57 -20.51
CA LYS A 49 -14.54 -5.50 -21.14
C LYS A 49 -14.59 -4.35 -22.16
N THR A 50 -15.35 -4.55 -23.23
CA THR A 50 -15.68 -3.47 -24.19
C THR A 50 -16.69 -2.49 -23.57
N MET A 51 -16.79 -1.28 -24.13
CA MET A 51 -17.73 -0.27 -23.63
C MET A 51 -19.19 -0.72 -23.72
N ASP A 52 -19.55 -1.48 -24.76
CA ASP A 52 -20.89 -2.05 -24.90
C ASP A 52 -21.19 -3.09 -23.82
N GLU A 53 -20.20 -3.90 -23.41
CA GLU A 53 -20.38 -4.92 -22.36
C GLU A 53 -20.52 -4.30 -20.96
N ILE A 54 -19.88 -3.15 -20.73
CA ILE A 54 -20.03 -2.38 -19.47
C ILE A 54 -21.43 -1.75 -19.38
N GLN A 55 -21.96 -1.21 -20.48
CA GLN A 55 -23.28 -0.57 -20.52
C GLN A 55 -24.45 -1.55 -20.38
N ASN A 56 -24.25 -2.83 -20.76
CA ASN A 56 -25.26 -3.89 -20.66
C ASN A 56 -25.49 -4.43 -19.22
N GLY A 57 -24.91 -3.81 -18.18
CA GLY A 57 -25.33 -3.95 -16.79
C GLY A 57 -24.83 -5.20 -16.03
N ASN A 58 -23.97 -6.02 -16.60
CA ASN A 58 -23.45 -7.23 -15.94
C ASN A 58 -22.04 -7.04 -15.37
N MET A 59 -21.95 -6.28 -14.27
CA MET A 59 -20.68 -5.91 -13.64
C MET A 59 -19.89 -7.13 -13.12
N LEU A 60 -20.57 -8.16 -12.59
CA LEU A 60 -19.94 -9.36 -12.03
C LEU A 60 -19.72 -10.52 -13.02
N ALA A 61 -20.26 -10.47 -14.24
CA ALA A 61 -20.01 -11.52 -15.22
C ALA A 61 -18.57 -11.49 -15.73
N LEU A 62 -18.04 -12.68 -16.02
CA LEU A 62 -16.79 -12.83 -16.78
C LEU A 62 -16.93 -12.18 -18.17
N PRO A 63 -15.83 -11.64 -18.72
CA PRO A 63 -15.85 -10.96 -20.01
C PRO A 63 -16.17 -11.98 -21.11
N ARG A 64 -17.17 -11.69 -21.94
CA ARG A 64 -17.52 -12.57 -23.08
C ARG A 64 -16.50 -12.51 -24.20
N SER A 65 -15.85 -11.36 -24.36
CA SER A 65 -14.76 -11.13 -25.31
C SER A 65 -13.68 -10.29 -24.63
N PRO A 66 -12.67 -10.92 -24.00
CA PRO A 66 -11.57 -10.17 -23.41
C PRO A 66 -10.75 -9.49 -24.51
N THR A 67 -10.67 -8.16 -24.48
CA THR A 67 -9.87 -7.38 -25.44
C THR A 67 -8.93 -6.41 -24.74
N PHE A 68 -7.80 -6.11 -25.39
CA PHE A 68 -6.83 -5.10 -24.95
C PHE A 68 -7.10 -3.72 -25.56
N GLU A 69 -8.12 -3.59 -26.39
CA GLU A 69 -8.52 -2.33 -27.03
C GLU A 69 -8.78 -1.20 -26.01
N PRO A 70 -9.44 -1.43 -24.86
CA PRO A 70 -9.58 -0.40 -23.84
C PRO A 70 -8.24 0.12 -23.29
N TRP A 71 -7.21 -0.73 -23.21
CA TRP A 71 -5.88 -0.35 -22.74
C TRP A 71 -5.14 0.56 -23.73
N PHE A 72 -5.16 0.22 -25.02
CA PHE A 72 -4.55 1.06 -26.06
C PHE A 72 -5.26 2.41 -26.17
N LYS A 73 -6.60 2.39 -26.13
CA LYS A 73 -7.44 3.59 -26.14
C LYS A 73 -7.19 4.46 -24.91
N ALA A 74 -7.08 3.87 -23.72
CA ALA A 74 -6.73 4.58 -22.48
C ALA A 74 -5.34 5.21 -22.53
N TRP A 75 -4.37 4.52 -23.13
CA TRP A 75 -2.99 4.97 -23.15
C TRP A 75 -2.74 6.16 -24.09
N GLY A 76 -3.37 6.16 -25.27
CA GLY A 76 -3.06 7.14 -26.33
C GLY A 76 -4.22 8.03 -26.81
N GLU A 77 -5.47 7.59 -26.70
CA GLU A 77 -6.59 8.21 -27.44
C GLU A 77 -7.70 8.77 -26.54
N THR A 78 -7.67 8.47 -25.24
CA THR A 78 -8.71 8.92 -24.31
C THR A 78 -8.57 10.40 -24.02
N CYS A 79 -9.67 11.12 -24.13
CA CYS A 79 -9.76 12.53 -23.75
C CYS A 79 -9.87 12.64 -22.23
N VAL A 80 -8.80 13.12 -21.61
CA VAL A 80 -8.75 13.41 -20.17
C VAL A 80 -8.83 14.93 -20.03
N GLY A 81 -10.02 15.46 -19.73
CA GLY A 81 -10.28 16.90 -19.72
C GLY A 81 -10.27 17.50 -21.14
N LEU A 82 -9.40 18.49 -21.38
CA LEU A 82 -9.30 19.20 -22.67
C LEU A 82 -8.31 18.56 -23.65
N THR A 83 -7.57 17.52 -23.24
CA THR A 83 -6.52 16.90 -24.06
C THR A 83 -6.87 15.45 -24.39
N CYS A 84 -6.90 15.13 -25.69
CA CYS A 84 -7.12 13.78 -26.22
C CYS A 84 -5.79 13.06 -26.50
N ALA A 85 -4.87 13.14 -25.55
CA ALA A 85 -3.53 12.54 -25.63
C ALA A 85 -3.36 11.27 -24.77
N GLY A 86 -4.46 10.77 -24.18
CA GLY A 86 -4.44 9.62 -23.29
C GLY A 86 -3.73 9.86 -21.95
N ILE A 87 -3.55 8.78 -21.19
CA ILE A 87 -3.01 8.83 -19.81
C ILE A 87 -1.47 8.85 -19.77
N LYS A 88 -0.80 8.51 -20.88
CA LYS A 88 0.67 8.37 -20.96
C LYS A 88 1.44 9.58 -20.40
N GLY A 89 1.01 10.80 -20.74
CA GLY A 89 1.66 12.03 -20.27
C GLY A 89 1.57 12.21 -18.76
N TYR A 90 0.38 11.99 -18.20
CA TYR A 90 0.14 12.05 -16.76
C TYR A 90 0.94 10.99 -16.00
N PHE A 91 0.99 9.77 -16.53
CA PHE A 91 1.77 8.68 -15.95
C PHE A 91 3.26 9.05 -15.81
N TRP A 92 3.85 9.61 -16.88
CA TRP A 92 5.27 9.99 -16.86
C TRP A 92 5.53 11.21 -15.96
N ASN A 93 4.59 12.15 -15.87
CA ASN A 93 4.68 13.27 -14.94
C ASN A 93 4.64 12.78 -13.49
N SER A 94 3.78 11.83 -13.15
CA SER A 94 3.74 11.20 -11.82
C SER A 94 5.05 10.48 -11.50
N ILE A 95 5.60 9.71 -12.44
CA ILE A 95 6.91 9.05 -12.25
C ILE A 95 8.00 10.09 -11.99
N LYS A 96 8.07 11.13 -12.82
CA LYS A 96 9.05 12.21 -12.67
C LYS A 96 8.93 12.96 -11.34
N MET A 97 7.74 13.03 -10.74
CA MET A 97 7.56 13.63 -9.41
C MET A 97 7.89 12.65 -8.29
N VAL A 98 7.37 11.43 -8.34
CA VAL A 98 7.46 10.45 -7.25
C VAL A 98 8.87 9.93 -7.08
N VAL A 99 9.58 9.59 -8.17
CA VAL A 99 10.93 9.00 -8.11
C VAL A 99 11.92 9.89 -7.35
N PRO A 100 12.14 11.17 -7.72
CA PRO A 100 13.06 12.02 -6.98
C PRO A 100 12.56 12.34 -5.57
N ALA A 101 11.24 12.52 -5.37
CA ALA A 101 10.69 12.80 -4.05
C ALA A 101 10.93 11.64 -3.06
N VAL A 102 10.69 10.41 -3.49
CA VAL A 102 10.93 9.20 -2.67
C VAL A 102 12.43 9.00 -2.46
N ALA A 103 13.27 9.19 -3.48
CA ALA A 103 14.72 9.04 -3.35
C ALA A 103 15.29 10.03 -2.32
N ILE A 104 14.96 11.31 -2.43
CA ILE A 104 15.45 12.36 -1.52
C ILE A 104 14.94 12.11 -0.09
N SER A 105 13.64 11.86 0.07
CA SER A 105 13.05 11.63 1.40
C SER A 105 13.59 10.37 2.07
N THR A 106 13.83 9.29 1.31
CA THR A 106 14.40 8.05 1.84
C THR A 106 15.84 8.24 2.28
N ILE A 107 16.67 8.92 1.47
CA ILE A 107 18.07 9.19 1.82
C ILE A 107 18.15 10.05 3.08
N LEU A 108 17.41 11.16 3.13
CA LEU A 108 17.38 12.03 4.31
C LEU A 108 16.84 11.29 5.54
N GLY A 109 15.78 10.49 5.39
CA GLY A 109 15.23 9.68 6.46
C GLY A 109 16.22 8.64 6.99
N ALA A 110 16.92 7.94 6.10
CA ALA A 110 17.91 6.94 6.47
C ALA A 110 19.11 7.56 7.21
N LEU A 111 19.61 8.70 6.74
CA LEU A 111 20.71 9.42 7.39
C LEU A 111 20.31 9.91 8.80
N ASN A 112 19.16 10.55 8.93
CA ASN A 112 18.67 11.03 10.22
C ASN A 112 18.38 9.87 11.18
N GLY A 113 17.76 8.80 10.70
CA GLY A 113 17.51 7.59 11.49
C GLY A 113 18.79 6.91 11.95
N TYR A 114 19.83 6.87 11.11
CA TYR A 114 21.14 6.35 11.51
C TYR A 114 21.77 7.17 12.64
N VAL A 115 21.76 8.50 12.52
CA VAL A 115 22.33 9.40 13.54
C VAL A 115 21.57 9.25 14.87
N LEU A 116 20.23 9.28 14.86
CA LEU A 116 19.45 9.17 16.09
C LEU A 116 19.60 7.82 16.81
N THR A 117 19.84 6.73 16.06
CA THR A 117 19.95 5.39 16.64
C THR A 117 21.37 5.02 17.09
N LYS A 118 22.40 5.48 16.36
CA LYS A 118 23.79 5.14 16.64
C LYS A 118 24.53 6.21 17.46
N TRP A 119 24.13 7.48 17.38
CA TRP A 119 24.81 8.58 18.08
C TRP A 119 23.99 9.09 19.27
N ARG A 120 24.52 8.93 20.48
CA ARG A 120 23.91 9.41 21.74
C ARG A 120 24.33 10.86 22.05
N PHE A 121 23.82 11.83 21.30
CA PHE A 121 24.03 13.26 21.60
C PHE A 121 23.12 13.74 22.74
N PRO A 122 23.48 14.80 23.49
CA PRO A 122 22.62 15.35 24.53
C PRO A 122 21.31 15.87 23.92
N GLY A 123 20.17 15.29 24.32
CA GLY A 123 18.84 15.63 23.78
C GLY A 123 18.27 14.66 22.72
N HIS A 124 18.98 13.59 22.35
CA HIS A 124 18.50 12.60 21.36
C HIS A 124 17.11 12.01 21.70
N THR A 125 16.82 11.78 22.98
CA THR A 125 15.52 11.25 23.44
C THR A 125 14.37 12.24 23.21
N LEU A 126 14.62 13.55 23.38
CA LEU A 126 13.63 14.59 23.12
C LEU A 126 13.34 14.71 21.63
N VAL A 127 14.38 14.75 20.79
CA VAL A 127 14.24 14.81 19.32
C VAL A 127 13.47 13.59 18.80
N PHE A 128 13.81 12.40 19.29
CA PHE A 128 13.09 11.17 18.94
C PHE A 128 11.61 11.23 19.37
N GLY A 129 11.33 11.73 20.58
CA GLY A 129 9.96 11.92 21.08
C GLY A 129 9.16 12.92 20.23
N LEU A 130 9.76 14.04 19.82
CA LEU A 130 9.12 15.03 18.94
C LEU A 130 8.83 14.48 17.55
N MET A 131 9.72 13.64 16.99
CA MET A 131 9.47 12.95 15.72
C MET A 131 8.27 12.00 15.80
N LEU A 132 8.19 11.20 16.87
CA LEU A 132 7.03 10.33 17.11
C LEU A 132 5.75 11.14 17.29
N PHE A 133 5.81 12.26 18.01
CA PHE A 133 4.69 13.17 18.16
C PHE A 133 4.22 13.74 16.81
N ALA A 134 5.15 14.11 15.92
CA ALA A 134 4.82 14.58 14.58
C ALA A 134 4.07 13.52 13.73
N CYS A 135 4.34 12.23 13.93
CA CYS A 135 3.61 11.15 13.25
C CYS A 135 2.14 11.03 13.69
N PHE A 136 1.78 11.54 14.87
CA PHE A 136 0.39 11.60 15.33
C PHE A 136 -0.38 12.82 14.79
N ILE A 137 0.32 13.79 14.18
CA ILE A 137 -0.34 14.95 13.58
C ILE A 137 -1.12 14.48 12.34
N PRO A 138 -2.44 14.71 12.28
CA PRO A 138 -3.24 14.29 11.15
C PRO A 138 -2.83 15.08 9.90
N PHE A 139 -2.79 14.38 8.76
CA PHE A 139 -2.39 14.97 7.48
C PHE A 139 -3.20 16.24 7.13
N GLN A 140 -4.45 16.30 7.54
CA GLN A 140 -5.34 17.44 7.31
C GLN A 140 -4.82 18.75 7.92
N SER A 141 -4.17 18.70 9.08
CA SER A 141 -3.59 19.89 9.73
C SER A 141 -2.35 20.43 9.03
N VAL A 142 -1.67 19.60 8.24
CA VAL A 142 -0.44 19.96 7.51
C VAL A 142 -0.76 20.46 6.09
N LEU A 143 -1.88 20.04 5.51
CA LEU A 143 -2.24 20.38 4.14
C LEU A 143 -2.43 21.89 3.93
N LEU A 144 -3.18 22.57 4.81
CA LEU A 144 -3.41 24.02 4.75
C LEU A 144 -2.11 24.84 4.80
N PRO A 145 -1.23 24.66 5.80
CA PRO A 145 0.01 25.44 5.85
C PRO A 145 0.95 25.11 4.68
N MET A 146 0.98 23.87 4.20
CA MET A 146 1.76 23.53 3.00
C MET A 146 1.23 24.26 1.76
N ALA A 147 -0.09 24.35 1.60
CA ALA A 147 -0.70 25.10 0.50
C ALA A 147 -0.41 26.60 0.59
N THR A 148 -0.49 27.21 1.78
CA THR A 148 -0.17 28.64 1.96
C THR A 148 1.31 28.95 1.75
N ILE A 149 2.20 28.06 2.22
CA ILE A 149 3.65 28.20 2.00
C ILE A 149 3.95 28.11 0.50
N LEU A 150 3.38 27.14 -0.21
CA LEU A 150 3.55 27.01 -1.66
C LEU A 150 2.97 28.21 -2.43
N GLY A 151 1.85 28.76 -1.97
CA GLY A 151 1.26 30.00 -2.49
C GLY A 151 2.16 31.22 -2.27
N SER A 152 2.71 31.38 -1.07
CA SER A 152 3.63 32.48 -0.72
C SER A 152 4.99 32.40 -1.42
N LEU A 153 5.45 31.18 -1.73
CA LEU A 153 6.68 30.92 -2.48
C LEU A 153 6.52 31.16 -4.00
N GLY A 154 5.33 31.56 -4.45
CA GLY A 154 5.17 32.32 -5.68
C GLY A 154 5.11 31.51 -6.98
N ARG A 155 4.24 30.49 -7.05
CA ARG A 155 3.83 29.87 -8.34
C ARG A 155 2.35 29.52 -8.49
N PHE A 156 1.46 30.16 -7.73
CA PHE A 156 0.03 30.17 -8.02
C PHE A 156 -0.57 31.53 -7.64
N GLY A 157 -0.50 32.46 -8.60
CA GLY A 157 -1.55 33.43 -8.87
C GLY A 157 -2.30 32.95 -10.11
#